data_AF-A0AAV4LF88-F1
#
_entry.id   AF-A0AAV4LF88-F1
#
_cell.length_a   1.000
_cell.length_b   1.000
_cell.length_c   1.000
_cell.angle_alpha   90.00
_cell.angle_beta   90.00
_cell.angle_gamma   90.00
#
_symmetry.space_group_name_H-M   'P 1'
#
loop_
_entity.id
_entity.type
_entity.pdbx_description
1 polymer ?
#
loop_
_entity_poly.entity_id
_entity_poly.type
_entity_poly.pdbx_seq_one_letter_code
_entity_poly.pdbx_strand_id
1 'polypeptide(L)'
;MNDECSYISLIKEGCQSWRQGDDQKGINCFQQACLLWIDHLEEQERTGERLPEESFNRLIQSMEKLMETLNGHDIIRATDILEYDILLLVKSMESQKTGVEKF
;
A
#
# COMPACT_ATOMS: atom_id res chain seq x y z
N MET A 1 10.84 -18.20 -4.20
CA MET A 1 10.08 -18.17 -2.92
C MET A 1 8.85 -17.32 -3.18
N ASN A 2 7.67 -17.80 -2.78
CA ASN A 2 6.38 -17.30 -3.25
C ASN A 2 6.15 -15.81 -2.94
N ASP A 3 6.15 -14.96 -3.97
CA ASP A 3 5.66 -13.56 -3.95
C ASP A 3 4.11 -13.46 -3.80
N GLU A 4 3.46 -14.53 -3.34
CA GLU A 4 2.00 -14.64 -3.33
C GLU A 4 1.33 -13.86 -2.17
N CYS A 5 2.09 -13.40 -1.17
CA CYS A 5 1.59 -12.64 -0.03
C CYS A 5 2.38 -11.34 0.24
N SER A 6 2.65 -10.53 -0.78
CA SER A 6 3.15 -9.16 -0.54
C SER A 6 1.99 -8.20 -0.20
N TYR A 7 2.26 -7.16 0.57
CA TYR A 7 1.28 -6.08 0.80
C TYR A 7 0.80 -5.44 -0.52
N ILE A 8 1.63 -5.42 -1.57
CA ILE A 8 1.25 -4.97 -2.93
C ILE A 8 0.17 -5.85 -3.54
N SER A 9 0.32 -7.18 -3.42
CA SER A 9 -0.66 -8.14 -3.95
C SER A 9 -2.00 -8.00 -3.23
N LEU A 10 -1.98 -7.82 -1.91
CA LEU A 10 -3.18 -7.59 -1.10
C LEU A 10 -3.88 -6.26 -1.42
N ILE A 11 -3.13 -5.17 -1.65
CA ILE A 11 -3.71 -3.89 -2.08
C ILE A 11 -4.44 -4.06 -3.42
N LYS A 12 -3.82 -4.73 -4.40
CA LYS A 12 -4.44 -5.00 -5.71
C LYS A 12 -5.70 -5.83 -5.59
N GLU A 13 -5.67 -6.90 -4.78
CA GLU A 13 -6.83 -7.76 -4.57
C GLU A 13 -7.95 -6.98 -3.88
N GLY A 14 -7.62 -6.15 -2.89
CA GLY A 14 -8.57 -5.28 -2.20
C GLY A 14 -9.28 -4.30 -3.16
N CYS A 15 -8.51 -3.61 -4.02
CA CYS A 15 -9.07 -2.77 -5.08
C CYS A 15 -10.02 -3.54 -6.01
N GLN A 16 -9.62 -4.74 -6.42
CA GLN A 16 -10.44 -5.57 -7.30
C GLN A 16 -11.75 -5.99 -6.61
N SER A 17 -11.70 -6.37 -5.33
CA SER A 17 -12.87 -6.72 -4.54
C SER A 17 -13.83 -5.54 -4.39
N TRP A 18 -13.35 -4.34 -4.07
CA TRP A 18 -14.20 -3.14 -4.02
C TRP A 18 -14.85 -2.82 -5.36
N ARG A 19 -14.11 -2.94 -6.47
CA ARG A 19 -14.69 -2.77 -7.82
C ARG A 19 -15.76 -3.81 -8.17
N GLN A 20 -15.70 -4.98 -7.56
CA GLN A 20 -16.70 -6.04 -7.73
C GLN A 20 -17.86 -5.94 -6.74
N GLY A 21 -17.84 -4.96 -5.82
CA GLY A 21 -18.85 -4.76 -4.78
C GLY A 21 -18.69 -5.66 -3.56
N ASP A 22 -17.54 -6.33 -3.41
CA ASP A 22 -17.23 -7.12 -2.22
C ASP A 22 -16.45 -6.27 -1.20
N ASP A 23 -17.20 -5.42 -0.49
CA ASP A 23 -16.64 -4.47 0.46
C ASP A 23 -15.91 -5.14 1.62
N GLN A 24 -16.46 -6.26 2.12
CA GLN A 24 -15.87 -6.98 3.24
C GLN A 24 -14.52 -7.59 2.86
N LYS A 25 -14.43 -8.20 1.67
CA LYS A 25 -13.15 -8.72 1.19
C LYS A 25 -12.17 -7.60 0.91
N GLY A 26 -12.62 -6.50 0.32
CA GLY A 26 -11.78 -5.30 0.11
C GLY A 26 -11.14 -4.78 1.40
N ILE A 27 -11.95 -4.64 2.46
CA ILE A 27 -11.49 -4.23 3.79
C ILE A 27 -10.49 -5.24 4.36
N ASN A 28 -10.79 -6.54 4.30
CA ASN A 28 -9.92 -7.59 4.84
C ASN A 28 -8.54 -7.57 4.15
N CYS A 29 -8.53 -7.47 2.82
CA CYS A 29 -7.29 -7.38 2.04
C CYS A 29 -6.48 -6.14 2.43
N PHE A 30 -7.12 -4.98 2.55
CA PHE A 30 -6.43 -3.75 2.93
C PHE A 30 -5.85 -3.81 4.36
N GLN A 31 -6.61 -4.33 5.32
CA GLN A 31 -6.12 -4.51 6.69
C GLN A 31 -4.89 -5.43 6.75
N GLN A 32 -4.92 -6.55 6.03
CA GLN A 32 -3.77 -7.45 5.95
C GLN A 32 -2.58 -6.79 5.26
N ALA A 33 -2.81 -5.99 4.21
CA ALA A 33 -1.75 -5.24 3.55
C ALA A 33 -1.06 -4.26 4.51
N CYS A 34 -1.85 -3.53 5.33
CA CYS A 34 -1.31 -2.62 6.33
C CYS A 34 -0.44 -3.34 7.37
N LEU A 35 -0.86 -4.51 7.86
CA LEU A 35 -0.08 -5.29 8.82
C LEU A 35 1.27 -5.70 8.22
N LEU A 36 1.27 -6.29 7.03
CA LEU A 36 2.51 -6.69 6.36
C LEU A 36 3.41 -5.49 6.04
N TRP A 37 2.83 -4.33 5.76
CA TRP A 37 3.60 -3.13 5.49
C TRP A 37 4.22 -2.54 6.76
N ILE A 38 3.51 -2.57 7.90
CA ILE A 38 4.08 -2.18 9.19
C ILE A 38 5.30 -3.05 9.51
N ASP A 39 5.18 -4.37 9.37
CA ASP A 39 6.29 -5.30 9.56
C ASP A 39 7.49 -4.95 8.65
N HIS A 40 7.22 -4.56 7.40
CA HIS A 40 8.27 -4.11 6.47
C HIS A 40 8.94 -2.81 6.91
N LEU A 41 8.17 -1.83 7.40
CA LEU A 41 8.71 -0.55 7.88
C LEU A 41 9.56 -0.73 9.14
N GLU A 42 9.15 -1.61 10.07
CA GLU A 42 9.94 -1.96 11.25
C GLU A 42 11.28 -2.60 10.86
N GLU A 43 11.29 -3.48 9.86
CA GLU A 43 12.53 -4.09 9.36
C GLU A 43 13.43 -3.06 8.66
N GLN A 44 12.84 -2.12 7.91
CA GLN A 44 13.58 -0.99 7.31
C GLN A 44 14.23 -0.09 8.37
N GLU A 45 13.54 0.15 9.48
CA GLU A 45 14.11 0.91 10.59
C GLU A 45 15.32 0.20 11.22
N ARG A 46 15.24 -1.13 11.39
CA ARG A 46 16.34 -1.95 11.92
C ARG A 46 17.56 -2.01 11.00
N THR A 47 17.32 -2.10 9.70
CA THR A 47 18.38 -2.20 8.67
C THR A 47 18.95 -0.84 8.27
N GLY A 48 18.28 0.26 8.62
CA GLY A 48 18.68 1.62 8.25
C GLY A 48 18.25 2.04 6.85
N GLU A 49 17.54 1.17 6.11
CA GLU A 49 17.00 1.46 4.78
C GLU A 49 15.71 2.28 4.86
N ARG A 50 15.84 3.55 5.29
CA ARG A 50 14.70 4.45 5.41
C ARG A 50 14.21 4.94 4.05
N LEU A 51 12.90 5.05 3.93
CA LEU A 51 12.27 5.76 2.82
C LEU A 51 12.72 7.24 2.79
N PRO A 52 12.88 7.84 1.61
CA PRO A 52 13.06 9.29 1.51
C PRO A 52 11.93 10.02 2.23
N GLU A 53 12.27 11.02 3.04
CA GLU A 53 11.31 11.77 3.86
C GLU A 53 10.13 12.33 3.04
N GLU A 54 10.41 12.82 1.82
CA GLU A 54 9.36 13.30 0.92
C GLU A 54 8.37 12.20 0.51
N SER A 55 8.88 11.01 0.18
CA SER A 55 8.05 9.86 -0.21
C SER A 55 7.20 9.37 0.96
N PHE A 56 7.76 9.39 2.17
CA PHE A 56 7.06 9.03 3.41
C PHE A 56 5.96 10.06 3.75
N ASN A 57 6.24 11.36 3.63
CA ASN A 57 5.26 12.41 3.87
C ASN A 57 4.09 12.36 2.87
N ARG A 58 4.38 12.12 1.57
CA ARG A 58 3.33 11.92 0.55
C ARG A 58 2.46 10.72 0.87
N LEU A 59 3.08 9.63 1.34
CA LEU A 59 2.35 8.44 1.74
C LEU A 59 1.40 8.71 2.92
N ILE A 60 1.87 9.37 3.97
CA ILE A 60 1.03 9.75 5.12
C ILE A 60 -0.19 10.54 4.66
N GLN A 61 0.01 11.54 3.81
CA GLN A 61 -1.09 12.36 3.27
C GLN A 61 -2.10 11.55 2.47
N SER A 62 -1.65 10.59 1.67
CA SER A 62 -2.56 9.69 0.92
C SER A 62 -3.32 8.74 1.86
N MET A 63 -2.69 8.26 2.91
CA MET A 63 -3.31 7.40 3.93
C MET A 63 -4.35 8.16 4.76
N GLU A 64 -4.08 9.41 5.15
CA GLU A 64 -5.04 10.27 5.84
C GLU A 64 -6.30 10.48 4.99
N LYS A 65 -6.12 10.86 3.71
CA LYS A 65 -7.23 11.01 2.76
C LYS A 65 -8.02 9.72 2.57
N LEU A 66 -7.34 8.58 2.48
CA LEU A 66 -7.99 7.27 2.39
C LEU A 66 -8.87 7.02 3.62
N MET A 67 -8.33 7.24 4.83
CA MET A 67 -9.07 7.03 6.08
C MET A 67 -10.30 7.95 6.17
N GLU A 68 -10.16 9.22 5.81
CA GLU A 68 -11.29 10.16 5.74
C GLU A 68 -12.37 9.66 4.77
N THR A 69 -11.95 9.17 3.61
CA THR A 69 -12.85 8.68 2.56
C THR A 69 -13.58 7.39 2.99
N LEU A 70 -12.87 6.46 3.63
CA LEU A 70 -13.44 5.24 4.20
C LEU A 70 -14.43 5.57 5.35
N ASN A 71 -14.10 6.52 6.21
CA ASN A 71 -15.01 6.98 7.27
C ASN A 71 -16.27 7.64 6.71
N GLY A 72 -16.14 8.31 5.55
CA GLY A 72 -17.26 8.82 4.76
C GLY A 72 -18.04 7.76 3.98
N HIS A 73 -17.65 6.48 4.07
CA HIS A 73 -18.23 5.34 3.33
C HIS A 73 -18.15 5.48 1.79
N ASP A 74 -17.24 6.31 1.28
CA ASP A 74 -17.02 6.50 -0.17
C ASP A 74 -16.01 5.47 -0.69
N ILE A 75 -16.44 4.21 -0.82
CA ILE A 75 -15.58 3.10 -1.22
C ILE A 75 -14.98 3.30 -2.63
N ILE A 76 -15.71 3.98 -3.53
CA ILE A 76 -15.23 4.25 -4.89
C ILE A 76 -13.99 5.14 -4.83
N ARG A 77 -14.09 6.27 -4.14
CA ARG A 77 -12.97 7.20 -4.02
C ARG A 77 -11.83 6.63 -3.17
N ALA A 78 -12.15 5.83 -2.16
CA ALA A 78 -11.15 5.12 -1.38
C ALA A 78 -10.34 4.15 -2.27
N THR A 79 -11.02 3.44 -3.17
CA THR A 79 -10.38 2.56 -4.15
C THR A 79 -9.45 3.32 -5.09
N ASP A 80 -9.86 4.50 -5.57
CA ASP A 80 -9.04 5.32 -6.45
C ASP A 80 -7.77 5.83 -5.75
N ILE A 81 -7.87 6.30 -4.50
CA ILE A 81 -6.70 6.69 -3.69
C ILE A 81 -5.76 5.50 -3.49
N LEU A 82 -6.33 4.32 -3.19
CA LEU A 82 -5.54 3.11 -2.99
C LEU A 82 -4.73 2.74 -4.24
N GLU A 83 -5.36 2.77 -5.41
CA GLU A 83 -4.80 2.25 -6.65
C GLU A 83 -3.87 3.23 -7.36
N TYR A 84 -4.24 4.51 -7.37
CA TYR A 84 -3.54 5.52 -8.16
C TYR A 84 -2.57 6.37 -7.32
N ASP A 85 -2.74 6.44 -6.00
CA ASP A 85 -1.79 7.15 -5.15
C ASP A 85 -0.90 6.14 -4.40
N ILE A 86 -1.50 5.36 -3.49
CA ILE A 86 -0.75 4.53 -2.53
C ILE A 86 -0.01 3.42 -3.26
N LEU A 87 -0.70 2.62 -4.08
CA LEU A 87 -0.08 1.50 -4.78
C LEU A 87 1.04 1.93 -5.73
N LEU A 88 0.92 3.10 -6.37
CA LEU A 88 1.98 3.63 -7.24
C LEU A 88 3.21 4.05 -6.43
N LEU A 89 3.00 4.79 -5.33
CA LEU A 89 4.09 5.18 -4.43
C LEU A 89 4.83 3.97 -3.90
N VAL A 90 4.10 2.98 -3.40
CA VAL A 90 4.63 1.74 -2.84
C VAL A 90 5.45 0.94 -3.86
N LYS A 91 4.92 0.74 -5.08
CA LYS A 91 5.67 0.05 -6.14
C LYS A 91 6.94 0.79 -6.54
N SER A 92 6.91 2.12 -6.56
CA SER A 92 8.09 2.92 -6.88
C SER A 92 9.19 2.75 -5.83
N MET A 93 8.82 2.58 -4.56
CA MET A 93 9.75 2.35 -3.44
C MET A 93 10.41 0.95 -3.53
N GLU A 94 9.62 -0.10 -3.83
CA GLU A 94 10.14 -1.46 -4.05
C GLU A 94 11.05 -1.56 -5.29
N SER A 95 10.74 -0.81 -6.34
CA SER A 95 11.56 -0.77 -7.57
C SER A 95 12.93 -0.10 -7.33
N GLN A 96 13.04 0.80 -6.35
CA GLN A 96 14.31 1.42 -5.97
C GLN A 96 15.23 0.46 -5.20
N LYS A 97 14.67 -0.54 -4.48
CA LYS A 97 15.46 -1.59 -3.80
C LYS A 97 16.07 -2.60 -4.77
N THR A 98 15.38 -2.92 -5.86
CA THR A 98 15.86 -3.86 -6.90
C THR A 98 16.76 -3.22 -7.96
N GLY A 99 16.95 -1.91 -7.90
CA GLY A 99 17.80 -1.14 -8.83
C GLY A 99 19.31 -1.22 -8.60
N VAL A 100 19.78 -2.01 -7.63
CA VAL A 100 21.22 -2.30 -7.43
C VAL A 100 21.58 -3.66 -8.04
N GLU A 101 21.24 -3.89 -9.30
CA GLU A 101 21.94 -4.89 -10.10
C GLU A 101 22.06 -4.42 -11.56
N LYS A 102 23.33 -4.39 -11.99
CA LYS A 102 23.87 -4.29 -13.37
C LYS A 102 24.23 -2.89 -13.88
N PHE A 103 25.46 -2.51 -13.59
CA PHE A 103 26.45 -2.26 -14.65
C PHE A 103 27.73 -3.06 -14.36
#